data_AF-A0A958TXC3-F1
#
_entry.id   AF-A0A958TXC3-F1
#
_cell.length_a   1.000
_cell.length_b   1.000
_cell.length_c   1.000
_cell.angle_alpha   90.00
_cell.angle_beta   90.00
_cell.angle_gamma   90.00
#
_symmetry.space_group_name_H-M   'P 1'
#
loop_
_entity.id
_entity.type
_entity.pdbx_description
1 polymer ?
#
loop_
_entity_poly.entity_id
_entity_poly.type
_entity_poly.pdbx_seq_one_letter_code
_entity_poly.pdbx_strand_id
1 'polypeptide(L)'
;MWKYCSLFVLLFFISSCGSKKTAITTSEEANEAVSYKSLGNGVASISLQLSANNTFTFNLKSIPQPGTDEKPVKISEKGTYTSDGNWKTLNFKKPKFSLAAIFDTNYSGPADFKVIDEENVKINTAKNTLPIWGVVCEKQ
;
A
#
# COMPACT_ATOMS: atom_id res chain seq x y z
N MET A 1 -26.05 -62.73 -29.37
CA MET A 1 -26.05 -61.95 -30.63
C MET A 1 -25.54 -60.57 -30.27
N TRP A 2 -24.24 -60.32 -30.37
CA TRP A 2 -23.45 -59.89 -31.55
C TRP A 2 -23.20 -58.37 -31.49
N LYS A 3 -21.93 -58.06 -31.17
CA LYS A 3 -21.13 -56.84 -31.39
C LYS A 3 -21.60 -55.90 -32.52
N TYR A 4 -21.55 -54.59 -32.23
CA TYR A 4 -21.01 -53.52 -33.09
C TYR A 4 -20.45 -52.48 -32.10
N CYS A 5 -19.15 -52.29 -31.88
CA CYS A 5 -18.07 -51.95 -32.82
C CYS A 5 -18.46 -50.83 -33.78
N SER A 6 -18.21 -49.59 -33.38
CA SER A 6 -17.65 -48.58 -34.29
C SER A 6 -16.91 -47.50 -33.49
N LEU A 7 -15.59 -47.65 -33.50
CA LEU A 7 -14.65 -46.53 -33.47
C LEU A 7 -15.03 -45.53 -34.57
N PHE A 8 -15.03 -44.24 -34.24
CA PHE A 8 -14.54 -43.23 -35.18
C PHE A 8 -13.66 -42.24 -34.43
N VAL A 9 -12.37 -42.36 -34.70
CA VAL A 9 -11.33 -41.39 -34.39
C VAL A 9 -11.48 -40.25 -35.38
N LEU A 10 -11.51 -39.01 -34.89
CA LEU A 10 -11.16 -37.86 -35.72
C LEU A 10 -10.35 -36.86 -34.88
N LEU A 11 -9.03 -37.05 -34.93
CA LEU A 11 -8.02 -36.10 -34.50
C LEU A 11 -7.94 -34.98 -35.54
N PHE A 12 -8.40 -33.78 -35.20
CA PHE A 12 -8.01 -32.57 -35.90
C PHE A 12 -6.89 -31.88 -35.11
N PHE A 13 -5.65 -32.13 -35.55
CA PHE A 13 -4.51 -31.26 -35.27
C PHE A 13 -4.68 -29.97 -36.07
N ILE A 14 -5.12 -28.91 -35.42
CA ILE A 14 -4.90 -27.55 -35.91
C ILE A 14 -3.62 -27.02 -35.26
N SER A 15 -2.50 -27.27 -35.94
CA SER A 15 -1.27 -26.50 -35.79
C SER A 15 -1.54 -25.08 -36.29
N SER A 16 -2.02 -24.20 -35.42
CA SER A 16 -1.96 -22.76 -35.64
C SER A 16 -0.87 -22.18 -34.76
N CYS A 17 0.32 -22.06 -35.34
CA CYS A 17 1.36 -21.16 -34.88
C CYS A 17 0.86 -19.72 -35.10
N GLY A 18 -0.02 -19.27 -34.20
CA GLY A 18 -0.40 -17.87 -34.09
C GLY A 18 0.65 -17.17 -33.27
N SER A 19 1.62 -16.55 -33.95
CA SER A 19 2.55 -15.59 -33.36
C SER A 19 1.76 -14.40 -32.82
N LYS A 20 1.18 -14.56 -31.63
CA LYS A 20 0.73 -13.45 -30.82
C LYS A 20 2.00 -12.95 -30.16
N LYS A 21 2.58 -11.90 -30.73
CA LYS A 21 3.42 -11.00 -29.96
C LYS A 21 2.56 -10.60 -28.77
N THR A 22 2.73 -11.29 -27.65
CA THR A 22 2.35 -10.73 -26.36
C THR A 22 3.16 -9.45 -26.31
N ALA A 23 2.48 -8.34 -26.57
CA ALA A 23 2.96 -7.06 -26.12
C ALA A 23 3.27 -7.29 -24.64
N ILE A 24 4.56 -7.42 -24.34
CA ILE A 24 5.06 -7.18 -23.01
C ILE A 24 4.70 -5.71 -22.82
N THR A 25 3.52 -5.47 -22.25
CA THR A 25 3.21 -4.20 -21.64
C THR A 25 4.17 -4.12 -20.48
N THR A 26 5.35 -3.57 -20.79
CA THR A 26 6.30 -3.06 -19.83
C THR A 26 5.52 -2.19 -18.85
N SER A 27 5.97 -2.21 -17.59
CA SER A 27 5.38 -1.56 -16.41
C SER A 27 4.07 -2.19 -15.93
N GLU A 28 4.20 -3.18 -15.03
CA GLU A 28 3.38 -3.19 -13.82
C GLU A 28 3.56 -1.83 -13.14
N GLU A 29 2.78 -0.83 -13.57
CA GLU A 29 2.34 0.21 -12.66
C GLU A 29 1.72 -0.57 -11.50
N ALA A 30 2.39 -0.55 -10.36
CA ALA A 30 1.83 -1.09 -9.13
C ALA A 30 0.51 -0.34 -8.93
N ASN A 31 -0.60 -0.94 -9.36
CA ASN A 31 -1.91 -0.33 -9.28
C ASN A 31 -2.10 0.14 -7.85
N GLU A 32 -2.23 1.45 -7.68
CA GLU A 32 -2.41 2.06 -6.37
C GLU A 32 -3.74 1.61 -5.83
N ALA A 33 -3.73 0.97 -4.66
CA ALA A 33 -4.96 0.51 -4.01
C ALA A 33 -5.59 1.65 -3.19
N VAL A 34 -4.76 2.39 -2.45
CA VAL A 34 -5.13 3.54 -1.62
C VAL A 34 -3.87 4.39 -1.39
N SER A 35 -3.97 5.71 -1.44
CA SER A 35 -2.93 6.58 -0.85
C SER A 35 -3.52 7.67 0.03
N TYR A 36 -2.67 8.17 0.94
CA TYR A 36 -2.89 9.33 1.78
C TYR A 36 -1.75 10.31 1.61
N LYS A 37 -2.06 11.60 1.56
CA LYS A 37 -1.06 12.66 1.42
C LYS A 37 -1.41 13.86 2.28
N SER A 38 -0.43 14.42 2.97
CA SER A 38 -0.62 15.69 3.67
C SER A 38 -0.81 16.83 2.67
N LEU A 39 -1.78 17.70 2.92
CA LEU A 39 -1.86 19.00 2.24
C LEU A 39 -0.87 20.00 2.84
N GLY A 40 -0.67 21.15 2.20
CA GLY A 40 0.24 22.19 2.67
C GLY A 40 -0.09 22.63 4.10
N ASN A 41 0.79 22.35 5.05
CA ASN A 41 0.56 22.57 6.49
C ASN A 41 1.73 23.30 7.20
N GLY A 42 2.85 23.56 6.51
CA GLY A 42 4.02 24.25 7.08
C GLY A 42 4.83 23.44 8.09
N VAL A 43 4.43 22.21 8.43
CA VAL A 43 5.07 21.35 9.44
C VAL A 43 5.76 20.13 8.81
N ALA A 44 5.10 19.44 7.88
CA ALA A 44 5.65 18.25 7.23
C ALA A 44 5.03 17.98 5.85
N SER A 45 5.76 17.22 5.04
CA SER A 45 5.23 16.50 3.88
C SER A 45 5.19 15.01 4.20
N ILE A 46 4.00 14.42 4.15
CA ILE A 46 3.75 13.02 4.52
C ILE A 46 3.01 12.33 3.38
N SER A 47 3.43 11.11 3.03
CA SER A 47 2.70 10.23 2.14
C SER A 47 2.71 8.78 2.61
N LEU A 48 1.58 8.11 2.44
CA LEU A 48 1.43 6.67 2.60
C LEU A 48 0.75 6.13 1.35
N GLN A 49 1.41 5.22 0.64
CA GLN A 49 0.87 4.58 -0.56
C GLN A 49 0.77 3.08 -0.33
N LEU A 50 -0.43 2.51 -0.50
CA LEU A 50 -0.69 1.08 -0.48
C LEU A 50 -0.82 0.58 -1.91
N SER A 51 0.02 -0.38 -2.29
CA SER A 51 0.05 -0.97 -3.63
C SER A 51 -0.75 -2.27 -3.67
N ALA A 52 -1.38 -2.58 -4.82
CA ALA A 52 -2.21 -3.78 -5.00
C ALA A 52 -1.50 -5.12 -4.69
N ASN A 53 -0.16 -5.15 -4.71
CA ASN A 53 0.66 -6.30 -4.34
C ASN A 53 0.90 -6.47 -2.82
N ASN A 54 0.06 -5.84 -1.98
CA ASN A 54 0.15 -5.88 -0.51
C ASN A 54 1.45 -5.30 0.07
N THR A 55 2.08 -4.37 -0.66
CA THR A 55 3.21 -3.58 -0.16
C THR A 55 2.80 -2.15 0.08
N PHE A 56 3.57 -1.43 0.90
CA PHE A 56 3.38 0.00 1.07
C PHE A 56 4.69 0.77 1.03
N THR A 57 4.60 2.06 0.70
CA THR A 57 5.67 3.03 0.88
C THR A 57 5.17 4.14 1.82
N PHE A 58 5.96 4.48 2.83
CA PHE A 58 5.70 5.55 3.78
C PHE A 58 6.84 6.58 3.70
N ASN A 59 6.50 7.86 3.52
CA ASN A 59 7.47 8.94 3.56
C ASN A 59 6.99 10.03 4.51
N LEU A 60 7.91 10.56 5.30
CA LEU A 60 7.72 11.76 6.11
C LEU A 60 8.95 12.63 5.98
N LYS A 61 8.74 13.91 5.68
CA LYS A 61 9.78 14.94 5.69
C LYS A 61 9.28 16.12 6.51
N SER A 62 9.90 16.39 7.65
CA SER A 62 9.59 17.61 8.40
C SER A 62 10.09 18.86 7.67
N ILE A 63 9.40 19.97 7.92
CA ILE A 63 9.76 21.30 7.44
C ILE A 63 10.45 22.01 8.61
N PRO A 64 11.75 22.36 8.50
CA PRO A 64 12.45 23.08 9.55
C PRO A 64 11.82 24.44 9.82
N GLN A 65 11.87 24.87 11.08
CA GLN A 65 11.40 26.20 11.45
C GLN A 65 12.33 27.28 10.88
N PRO A 66 11.79 28.36 10.27
CA PRO A 66 12.59 29.47 9.80
C PRO A 66 13.46 30.07 10.92
N GLY A 67 14.72 30.38 10.62
CA GLY A 67 15.64 30.96 11.60
C GLY A 67 16.18 29.99 12.65
N THR A 68 15.95 28.68 12.47
CA THR A 68 16.58 27.63 13.28
C THR A 68 17.58 26.83 12.44
N ASP A 69 18.58 26.23 13.11
CA ASP A 69 19.54 25.30 12.50
C ASP A 69 19.01 23.85 12.47
N GLU A 70 17.70 23.66 12.67
CA GLU A 70 17.07 22.35 12.69
C GLU A 70 17.18 21.67 11.32
N LYS A 71 17.64 20.42 11.34
CA LYS A 71 17.68 19.61 10.13
C LYS A 71 16.33 18.92 9.93
N PRO A 72 15.84 18.81 8.68
CA PRO A 72 14.60 18.10 8.42
C PRO A 72 14.75 16.62 8.78
N VAL A 73 13.80 16.12 9.58
CA VAL A 73 13.62 14.68 9.79
C VAL A 73 13.14 14.10 8.48
N LYS A 74 13.79 13.02 8.03
CA LYS A 74 13.44 12.30 6.81
C LYS A 74 13.25 10.83 7.16
N ILE A 75 12.06 10.33 6.92
CA ILE A 75 11.69 8.92 7.05
C ILE A 75 11.24 8.47 5.67
N SER A 76 11.77 7.33 5.23
CA SER A 76 11.32 6.64 4.02
C SER A 76 11.38 5.15 4.32
N GLU A 77 10.21 4.54 4.46
CA GLU A 77 10.07 3.12 4.79
C GLU A 77 9.25 2.41 3.73
N LYS A 78 9.51 1.11 3.64
CA LYS A 78 8.70 0.17 2.88
C LYS A 78 8.33 -1.00 3.76
N GLY A 79 7.18 -1.58 3.49
CA GLY A 79 6.73 -2.75 4.22
C GLY A 79 5.63 -3.49 3.48
N THR A 80 5.00 -4.41 4.19
CA THR A 80 3.87 -5.18 3.70
C THR A 80 2.64 -4.87 4.53
N TYR A 81 1.46 -5.06 3.98
CA TYR A 81 0.22 -4.95 4.74
C TYR A 81 -0.68 -6.15 4.58
N THR A 82 -1.50 -6.42 5.59
CA THR A 82 -2.62 -7.37 5.51
C THR A 82 -3.94 -6.62 5.53
N SER A 83 -5.01 -7.23 5.01
CA SER A 83 -6.33 -6.61 4.88
C SER A 83 -7.38 -7.36 5.69
N ASP A 84 -8.23 -6.60 6.37
CA ASP A 84 -9.37 -7.08 7.17
C ASP A 84 -10.53 -6.10 7.00
N GLY A 85 -11.34 -6.33 5.95
CA GLY A 85 -12.34 -5.36 5.49
C GLY A 85 -11.70 -3.99 5.20
N ASN A 86 -12.20 -2.96 5.89
CA ASN A 86 -11.72 -1.59 5.77
C ASN A 86 -10.38 -1.35 6.49
N TRP A 87 -9.93 -2.30 7.32
CA TRP A 87 -8.69 -2.16 8.07
C TRP A 87 -7.50 -2.73 7.31
N LYS A 88 -6.38 -2.01 7.32
CA LYS A 88 -5.09 -2.48 6.81
C LYS A 88 -4.09 -2.50 7.95
N THR A 89 -3.42 -3.63 8.17
CA THR A 89 -2.33 -3.73 9.15
C THR A 89 -1.01 -3.52 8.43
N LEU A 90 -0.37 -2.37 8.63
CA LEU A 90 0.94 -2.06 8.09
C LEU A 90 2.01 -2.74 8.95
N ASN A 91 2.88 -3.52 8.32
CA ASN A 91 4.01 -4.20 8.96
C ASN A 91 5.30 -3.52 8.49
N PHE A 92 5.83 -2.63 9.31
CA PHE A 92 7.15 -2.03 9.13
C PHE A 92 8.24 -3.07 9.43
N LYS A 93 9.44 -2.89 8.87
CA LYS A 93 10.58 -3.79 9.10
C LYS A 93 11.64 -3.05 9.90
N LYS A 94 11.63 -3.21 11.23
CA LYS A 94 12.55 -2.52 12.16
C LYS A 94 12.61 -1.01 11.91
N PRO A 95 11.47 -0.29 12.00
CA PRO A 95 11.43 1.13 11.72
C PRO A 95 12.38 1.90 12.65
N LYS A 96 13.07 2.91 12.12
CA LYS A 96 13.98 3.76 12.92
C LYS A 96 13.25 4.87 13.71
N PHE A 97 11.96 4.70 13.93
CA PHE A 97 11.08 5.63 14.62
C PHE A 97 10.03 4.85 15.40
N SER A 98 9.42 5.51 16.39
CA SER A 98 8.32 4.94 17.14
C SER A 98 7.01 5.06 16.35
N LEU A 99 6.33 3.95 16.12
CA LEU A 99 4.98 3.97 15.55
C LEU A 99 4.00 4.73 16.44
N ALA A 100 4.15 4.68 17.76
CA ALA A 100 3.31 5.45 18.69
C ALA A 100 3.55 6.97 18.61
N ALA A 101 4.74 7.41 18.18
CA ALA A 101 5.02 8.82 17.94
C ALA A 101 4.47 9.31 16.58
N ILE A 102 4.40 8.43 15.58
CA ILE A 102 3.86 8.75 14.26
C ILE A 102 2.34 8.61 14.21
N PHE A 103 1.78 7.58 14.83
CA PHE A 103 0.35 7.34 14.97
C PHE A 103 -0.05 7.63 16.42
N ASP A 104 0.03 8.91 16.78
CA ASP A 104 -0.15 9.39 18.14
C ASP A 104 -1.64 9.62 18.45
N THR A 105 -2.14 8.91 19.46
CA THR A 105 -3.54 8.94 19.91
C THR A 105 -3.96 10.28 20.52
N ASN A 106 -3.03 11.21 20.77
CA ASN A 106 -3.37 12.58 21.16
C ASN A 106 -4.01 13.37 20.01
N TYR A 107 -3.78 12.98 18.76
CA TYR A 107 -4.26 13.70 17.58
C TYR A 107 -5.40 12.97 16.84
N SER A 108 -5.71 11.73 17.20
CA SER A 108 -6.70 10.89 16.52
C SER A 108 -7.09 9.70 17.39
N GLY A 109 -8.23 9.06 17.05
CA GLY A 109 -8.82 8.03 17.89
C GLY A 109 -8.66 6.60 17.35
N PRO A 110 -9.09 5.60 18.13
CA PRO A 110 -9.06 4.18 17.74
C PRO A 110 -9.95 3.84 16.54
N ALA A 111 -10.77 4.78 16.06
CA ALA A 111 -11.58 4.63 14.85
C ALA A 111 -10.77 4.86 13.56
N ASP A 112 -9.61 5.51 13.65
CA ASP A 112 -8.77 5.90 12.51
C ASP A 112 -7.54 4.99 12.40
N PHE A 113 -6.88 4.71 13.52
CA PHE A 113 -5.78 3.75 13.59
C PHE A 113 -5.67 3.07 14.96
N LYS A 114 -4.85 2.01 15.02
CA LYS A 114 -4.46 1.33 16.25
C LYS A 114 -3.01 0.86 16.14
N VAL A 115 -2.13 1.41 16.97
CA VAL A 115 -0.77 0.88 17.12
C VAL A 115 -0.86 -0.45 17.86
N ILE A 116 -0.31 -1.51 17.26
CA ILE A 116 -0.33 -2.87 17.82
C ILE A 116 0.95 -3.10 18.62
N ASP A 117 2.09 -2.79 18.01
CA ASP A 117 3.43 -2.93 18.57
C ASP A 117 4.42 -1.99 17.86
N GLU A 118 5.72 -2.19 18.05
CA GLU A 118 6.78 -1.35 17.49
C GLU A 118 6.90 -1.43 15.96
N GLU A 119 6.38 -2.50 15.34
CA GLU A 119 6.47 -2.74 13.90
C GLU A 119 5.11 -2.73 13.20
N ASN A 120 4.00 -2.79 13.96
CA ASN A 120 2.66 -2.99 13.42
C ASN A 120 1.67 -1.91 13.84
N VAL A 121 0.94 -1.37 12.86
CA VAL A 121 -0.18 -0.43 13.06
C VAL A 121 -1.34 -0.79 12.13
N LYS A 122 -2.57 -0.83 12.67
CA LYS A 122 -3.79 -0.90 11.84
C LYS A 122 -4.24 0.50 11.47
N ILE A 123 -4.62 0.72 10.22
CA ILE A 123 -5.25 1.95 9.75
C ILE A 123 -6.61 1.65 9.13
N ASN A 124 -7.59 2.54 9.33
CA ASN A 124 -8.93 2.39 8.79
C ASN A 124 -9.05 3.10 7.44
N THR A 125 -8.99 2.32 6.36
CA THR A 125 -9.05 2.85 5.00
C THR A 125 -10.43 3.24 4.52
N ALA A 126 -11.49 3.08 5.33
CA ALA A 126 -12.80 3.67 5.02
C ALA A 126 -12.85 5.19 5.27
N LYS A 127 -11.89 5.73 6.03
CA LYS A 127 -11.81 7.16 6.30
C LYS A 127 -11.18 7.88 5.10
N ASN A 128 -11.67 9.09 4.82
CA ASN A 128 -11.06 9.97 3.80
C ASN A 128 -9.82 10.70 4.34
N THR A 129 -9.59 10.63 5.64
CA THR A 129 -8.44 11.25 6.29
C THR A 129 -7.77 10.26 7.24
N LEU A 130 -6.45 10.43 7.38
CA LEU A 130 -5.62 9.68 8.31
C LEU A 130 -4.65 10.66 8.97
N PRO A 131 -4.80 10.97 10.26
CA PRO A 131 -3.82 11.77 10.99
C PRO A 131 -2.52 10.99 11.17
N ILE A 132 -1.41 11.59 10.76
CA ILE A 132 -0.06 11.05 10.88
C ILE A 132 0.84 12.17 11.41
N TRP A 133 1.48 11.93 12.54
CA TRP A 133 2.35 12.87 13.24
C TRP A 133 1.66 14.22 13.51
N GLY A 134 0.39 14.17 13.92
CA GLY A 134 -0.46 15.34 14.13
C GLY A 134 -0.91 16.07 12.86
N VAL A 135 -0.48 15.62 11.68
CA VAL A 135 -0.87 16.21 10.38
C VAL A 135 -1.95 15.36 9.72
N VAL A 136 -3.05 16.01 9.32
CA VAL A 136 -4.13 15.35 8.57
C VAL A 136 -3.64 15.03 7.16
N CYS A 137 -3.64 13.74 6.81
CA CYS A 137 -3.36 13.28 5.45
C CYS A 137 -4.68 12.87 4.77
N GLU A 138 -4.94 13.39 3.58
CA GLU A 138 -6.16 13.14 2.81
C GLU A 138 -5.96 11.99 1.83
N LYS A 139 -6.99 11.16 1.72
CA LYS A 139 -7.06 10.09 0.74
C LYS A 139 -7.10 10.68 -0.68
N GLN A 140 -6.30 10.13 -1.58
CA GLN A 140 -6.27 10.55 -3.00
C GLN A 140 -7.23 9.72 -3.85
#